data_AF-A0A3D5ZI44-F1
#
_entry.id   AF-A0A3D5ZI44-F1
#
_cell.length_a   1.000
_cell.length_b   1.000
_cell.length_c   1.000
_cell.angle_alpha   90.00
_cell.angle_beta   90.00
_cell.angle_gamma   90.00
#
_symmetry.space_group_name_H-M   'P 1'
#
loop_
_entity.id
_entity.type
_entity.pdbx_description
1 polymer ?
#
loop_
_entity_poly.entity_id
_entity_poly.type
_entity_poly.pdbx_seq_one_letter_code
_entity_poly.pdbx_strand_id
1 'polypeptide(L)'
;VSFLQHYAVAAPCGPSRTSMLTGLYPQIHRSIYNGAPLHGRFENIASLARDAGLRPQLLGYTDTSADPASMASDDARLKSYEGVMPGFHQVMDHNESMLFHWRWKLEHAGFDVGDAAPSSLYAHVGTSGAAFP
;
A
#
# COMPACT_ATOMS: atom_id res chain seq x y z
N VAL A 1 -4.95 24.45 -12.98
CA VAL A 1 -5.91 23.60 -13.72
C VAL A 1 -6.65 22.75 -12.69
N SER A 2 -7.97 22.63 -12.77
CA SER A 2 -8.79 21.84 -11.84
C SER A 2 -9.67 20.85 -12.59
N PHE A 3 -9.76 19.60 -12.12
CA PHE A 3 -10.60 18.56 -12.70
C PHE A 3 -11.84 18.33 -11.83
N LEU A 4 -12.98 18.91 -12.23
CA LEU A 4 -14.22 18.87 -11.44
C LEU A 4 -15.00 17.55 -11.56
N GLN A 5 -14.60 16.68 -12.50
CA GLN A 5 -15.25 15.40 -12.78
C GLN A 5 -14.20 14.29 -12.88
N HIS A 6 -13.51 14.02 -11.78
CA HIS A 6 -12.48 12.98 -11.68
C HIS A 6 -13.00 11.80 -10.85
N TYR A 7 -12.88 10.59 -11.39
CA TYR A 7 -13.43 9.38 -10.80
C TYR A 7 -12.38 8.28 -10.73
N ALA A 8 -12.35 7.54 -9.61
CA ALA A 8 -11.60 6.30 -9.54
C ALA A 8 -12.26 5.24 -10.45
N VAL A 9 -11.43 4.44 -11.13
CA VAL A 9 -11.91 3.39 -12.05
C VAL A 9 -12.07 2.02 -11.36
N ALA A 10 -11.62 1.91 -10.11
CA ALA A 10 -11.70 0.72 -9.29
C ALA A 10 -11.79 1.07 -7.80
N ALA A 11 -12.32 0.13 -7.02
CA ALA A 11 -12.34 0.09 -5.56
C ALA A 11 -12.20 -1.39 -5.13
N PRO A 12 -11.73 -1.71 -3.89
CA PRO A 12 -11.26 -0.84 -2.81
C PRO A 12 -9.82 -0.31 -3.04
N CYS A 13 -9.08 0.05 -1.98
CA CYS A 13 -7.79 0.73 -2.04
C CYS A 13 -6.76 0.07 -2.97
N GLY A 14 -6.52 -1.24 -2.86
CA GLY A 14 -5.52 -1.96 -3.68
C GLY A 14 -5.80 -1.86 -5.19
N PRO A 15 -6.99 -2.26 -5.68
CA PRO A 15 -7.35 -2.10 -7.09
C PRO A 15 -7.31 -0.65 -7.57
N SER A 16 -7.81 0.29 -6.76
CA SER A 16 -7.80 1.73 -7.08
C SER A 16 -6.38 2.27 -7.26
N ARG A 17 -5.48 1.97 -6.31
CA ARG A 17 -4.06 2.37 -6.36
C ARG A 17 -3.33 1.68 -7.51
N THR A 18 -3.65 0.42 -7.81
CA THR A 18 -3.08 -0.27 -8.97
C THR A 18 -3.43 0.46 -10.26
N SER A 19 -4.71 0.84 -10.46
CA SER A 19 -5.11 1.62 -11.64
C SER A 19 -4.41 2.98 -11.69
N MET A 20 -4.33 3.68 -10.54
CA MET A 20 -3.68 4.99 -10.44
C MET A 20 -2.18 4.95 -10.80
N LEU A 21 -1.47 3.91 -10.36
CA LEU A 21 0.00 3.83 -10.49
C LEU A 21 0.45 3.19 -11.81
N THR A 22 -0.39 2.34 -12.43
CA THR A 22 -0.10 1.69 -13.72
C THR A 22 -0.74 2.41 -14.91
N GLY A 23 -1.75 3.25 -14.68
CA GLY A 23 -2.55 3.86 -15.75
C GLY A 23 -3.48 2.87 -16.46
N LEU A 24 -3.67 1.66 -15.91
CA LEU A 24 -4.46 0.60 -16.51
C LEU A 24 -5.82 0.45 -15.81
N TYR A 25 -6.83 0.02 -16.56
CA TYR A 25 -8.13 -0.39 -16.00
C TYR A 25 -8.05 -1.78 -15.36
N PRO A 26 -8.93 -2.12 -14.38
CA PRO A 26 -8.93 -3.41 -13.68
C PRO A 26 -9.15 -4.63 -14.59
N GLN A 27 -9.83 -4.44 -15.72
CA GLN A 27 -9.98 -5.46 -16.76
C GLN A 27 -8.62 -5.91 -17.34
N ILE A 28 -7.62 -5.03 -17.32
CA ILE A 28 -6.27 -5.26 -17.84
C ILE A 28 -5.32 -5.73 -16.74
N HIS A 29 -5.20 -5.00 -15.62
CA HIS A 29 -4.20 -5.31 -14.60
C HIS A 29 -4.58 -6.48 -13.67
N ARG A 30 -5.86 -6.85 -13.61
CA ARG A 30 -6.41 -8.02 -12.89
C ARG A 30 -6.23 -8.07 -11.37
N SER A 31 -5.49 -7.15 -10.75
CA SER A 31 -5.56 -6.91 -9.30
C SER A 31 -6.90 -6.23 -8.92
N ILE A 32 -7.93 -7.03 -8.62
CA ILE A 32 -9.34 -6.59 -8.52
C ILE A 32 -9.93 -6.63 -7.10
N TYR A 33 -9.18 -7.10 -6.11
CA TYR A 33 -9.51 -7.04 -4.68
C TYR A 33 -8.21 -6.85 -3.86
N ASN A 34 -8.30 -6.42 -2.60
CA ASN A 34 -7.12 -6.33 -1.73
C ASN A 34 -6.52 -7.71 -1.50
N GLY A 35 -5.26 -7.92 -1.91
CA GLY A 35 -4.61 -9.23 -1.90
C GLY A 35 -4.48 -9.85 -3.29
N ALA A 36 -5.20 -9.37 -4.30
CA ALA A 36 -5.07 -9.86 -5.67
C ALA A 36 -3.68 -9.48 -6.22
N PRO A 37 -2.81 -10.44 -6.59
CA PRO A 37 -1.46 -10.16 -7.07
C PRO A 37 -1.46 -9.24 -8.29
N LEU A 38 -0.52 -8.28 -8.32
CA LEU A 38 -0.21 -7.52 -9.52
C LEU A 38 0.92 -8.22 -10.27
N HIS A 39 0.65 -8.71 -11.48
CA HIS A 39 1.65 -9.36 -12.30
C HIS A 39 2.81 -8.40 -12.63
N GLY A 40 4.06 -8.85 -12.41
CA GLY A 40 5.28 -8.05 -12.60
C GLY A 40 5.59 -7.58 -14.02
N ARG A 41 4.77 -7.95 -15.02
CA ARG A 41 4.94 -7.51 -16.42
C ARG A 41 4.49 -6.06 -16.66
N PHE A 42 3.68 -5.51 -15.76
CA PHE A 42 3.10 -4.18 -15.95
C PHE A 42 4.05 -3.11 -15.46
N GLU A 43 4.38 -2.16 -16.34
CA GLU A 43 5.06 -0.93 -15.95
C GLU A 43 4.18 -0.07 -15.05
N ASN A 44 4.82 0.79 -14.28
CA ASN A 44 4.16 1.75 -13.42
C ASN A 44 4.94 3.08 -13.39
N ILE A 45 4.34 4.11 -12.81
CA ILE A 45 4.95 5.44 -12.74
C ILE A 45 6.34 5.44 -12.08
N ALA A 46 6.59 4.55 -11.10
CA ALA A 46 7.87 4.49 -10.43
C ALA A 46 8.94 3.75 -11.24
N SER A 47 8.59 2.71 -12.01
CA SER A 47 9.53 2.08 -12.94
C SER A 47 9.94 3.07 -14.04
N LEU A 48 8.96 3.73 -14.67
CA LEU A 48 9.20 4.73 -15.71
C LEU A 48 10.04 5.91 -15.20
N ALA A 49 9.80 6.37 -13.97
CA ALA A 49 10.60 7.42 -13.36
C ALA A 49 12.06 6.98 -13.13
N ARG A 50 12.30 5.70 -12.77
CA ARG A 50 13.67 5.17 -12.65
C ARG A 50 14.39 5.11 -13.99
N ASP A 51 13.70 4.72 -15.06
CA ASP A 51 14.27 4.72 -16.41
C ASP A 51 14.65 6.12 -16.87
N ALA A 52 13.94 7.15 -16.38
CA ALA A 52 14.28 8.55 -16.57
C ALA A 52 15.40 9.07 -15.62
N GLY A 53 16.04 8.20 -14.83
CA GLY A 53 17.10 8.58 -13.90
C GLY A 53 16.63 9.21 -12.59
N LEU A 54 15.33 9.13 -12.27
CA LEU A 54 14.76 9.62 -11.02
C LEU A 54 14.73 8.53 -9.95
N ARG A 55 14.62 8.96 -8.69
CA ARG A 55 14.42 8.08 -7.54
C ARG A 55 13.06 8.38 -6.89
N PRO A 56 12.01 7.59 -7.17
CA PRO A 56 10.67 7.83 -6.63
C PRO A 56 10.62 7.56 -5.13
N GLN A 57 10.58 8.62 -4.32
CA GLN A 57 10.53 8.52 -2.86
C GLN A 57 9.07 8.32 -2.41
N LEU A 58 8.79 7.28 -1.63
CA LEU A 58 7.46 6.99 -1.08
C LEU A 58 7.42 7.29 0.42
N LEU A 59 6.53 8.20 0.82
CA LEU A 59 6.12 8.38 2.21
C LEU A 59 4.69 7.84 2.34
N GLY A 60 4.53 6.74 3.06
CA GLY A 60 3.28 6.00 3.17
C GLY A 60 3.32 4.67 2.41
N TYR A 61 2.29 4.41 1.61
CA TYR A 61 1.96 3.07 1.13
C TYR A 61 1.31 3.05 -0.25
N THR A 62 1.34 1.87 -0.88
CA THR A 62 0.79 1.62 -2.23
C THR A 62 -0.21 0.46 -2.30
N ASP A 63 -0.39 -0.31 -1.23
CA ASP A 63 -1.29 -1.48 -1.17
C ASP A 63 -1.14 -2.45 -2.35
N THR A 64 0.10 -2.78 -2.71
CA THR A 64 0.42 -3.63 -3.86
C THR A 64 0.74 -5.05 -3.42
N SER A 65 -0.14 -5.99 -3.75
CA SER A 65 0.10 -7.41 -3.54
C SER A 65 1.12 -7.95 -4.55
N ALA A 66 2.18 -8.56 -4.04
CA ALA A 66 3.29 -9.07 -4.82
C ALA A 66 2.88 -10.17 -5.82
N ASP A 67 3.60 -10.25 -6.95
CA ASP A 67 3.48 -11.36 -7.92
C ASP A 67 4.16 -12.63 -7.35
N PRO A 68 3.41 -13.67 -6.95
CA PRO A 68 3.99 -14.88 -6.38
C PRO A 68 4.86 -15.65 -7.37
N ALA A 69 4.67 -15.48 -8.68
CA ALA A 69 5.53 -16.13 -9.68
C ALA A 69 6.97 -15.61 -9.68
N SER A 70 7.20 -14.45 -9.07
CA SER A 70 8.51 -13.79 -8.98
C SER A 70 9.20 -13.97 -7.62
N MET A 71 8.63 -14.77 -6.72
CA MET A 71 9.05 -14.86 -5.32
C MET A 71 9.25 -16.30 -4.85
N ALA A 72 10.07 -16.46 -3.82
CA ALA A 72 10.14 -17.71 -3.08
C ALA A 72 8.81 -17.93 -2.33
N SER A 73 8.43 -19.19 -2.14
CA SER A 73 7.13 -19.55 -1.53
C SER A 73 6.93 -19.04 -0.10
N ASP A 74 8.02 -18.77 0.62
CA ASP A 74 8.04 -18.31 2.00
C ASP A 74 8.33 -16.80 2.16
N ASP A 75 8.45 -16.08 1.05
CA ASP A 75 8.76 -14.65 1.02
C ASP A 75 7.72 -13.85 1.83
N ALA A 76 8.20 -13.01 2.74
CA ALA A 76 7.34 -12.24 3.64
C ALA A 76 6.38 -11.30 2.89
N ARG A 77 6.73 -10.86 1.68
CA ARG A 77 5.89 -9.99 0.84
C ARG A 77 4.62 -10.69 0.33
N LEU A 78 4.57 -12.02 0.37
CA LEU A 78 3.37 -12.79 0.01
C LEU A 78 2.35 -12.87 1.15
N LYS A 79 2.70 -12.38 2.35
CA LYS A 79 1.87 -12.47 3.56
C LYS A 79 1.04 -11.22 3.83
N SER A 80 1.14 -10.20 2.99
CA SER A 80 0.37 -8.96 3.12
C SER A 80 0.05 -8.36 1.75
N TYR A 81 -1.09 -7.69 1.65
CA TYR A 81 -1.43 -6.89 0.47
C TYR A 81 -0.86 -5.47 0.53
N GLU A 82 -0.40 -5.01 1.69
CA GLU A 82 0.13 -3.66 1.97
C GLU A 82 1.58 -3.48 1.45
N GLY A 83 1.96 -4.27 0.44
CA GLY A 83 3.27 -4.21 -0.17
C GLY A 83 3.52 -2.91 -0.93
N VAL A 84 4.80 -2.61 -1.12
CA VAL A 84 5.28 -1.47 -1.90
C VAL A 84 5.38 -1.84 -3.38
N MET A 85 4.77 -1.02 -4.26
CA MET A 85 4.86 -1.22 -5.70
C MET A 85 6.33 -1.16 -6.17
N PRO A 86 6.78 -2.13 -6.99
CA PRO A 86 8.15 -2.14 -7.51
C PRO A 86 8.52 -0.83 -8.20
N GLY A 87 9.68 -0.27 -7.83
CA GLY A 87 10.18 1.01 -8.35
C GLY A 87 10.17 2.13 -7.31
N PHE A 88 9.27 2.10 -6.34
CA PHE A 88 9.33 3.07 -5.24
C PHE A 88 10.51 2.78 -4.28
N HIS A 89 11.06 3.84 -3.70
CA HIS A 89 11.95 3.79 -2.56
C HIS A 89 11.18 4.27 -1.32
N GLN A 90 10.79 3.33 -0.46
CA GLN A 90 10.04 3.64 0.75
C GLN A 90 10.94 4.38 1.76
N VAL A 91 10.62 5.64 2.01
CA VAL A 91 11.31 6.52 2.95
C VAL A 91 10.63 6.45 4.32
N MET A 92 9.30 6.35 4.34
CA MET A 92 8.52 6.28 5.56
C MET A 92 7.37 5.32 5.37
N ASP A 93 7.24 4.37 6.28
CA ASP A 93 6.18 3.38 6.30
C ASP A 93 5.03 3.82 7.22
N HIS A 94 3.83 3.89 6.63
CA HIS A 94 2.56 4.13 7.32
C HIS A 94 1.48 3.11 6.91
N ASN A 95 1.90 1.89 6.55
CA ASN A 95 1.01 0.76 6.36
C ASN A 95 0.17 0.52 7.64
N GLU A 96 -1.09 0.16 7.45
CA GLU A 96 -2.06 -0.01 8.54
C GLU A 96 -1.69 -1.18 9.46
N SER A 97 -1.14 -2.25 8.88
CA SER A 97 -0.71 -3.46 9.58
C SER A 97 0.35 -3.24 10.65
N MET A 98 1.13 -2.16 10.59
CA MET A 98 2.21 -1.91 11.55
C MET A 98 2.29 -0.47 12.06
N LEU A 99 1.93 0.53 11.26
CA LEU A 99 2.05 1.96 11.57
C LEU A 99 3.41 2.34 12.19
N PHE A 100 4.48 1.67 11.73
CA PHE A 100 5.77 1.63 12.43
C PHE A 100 6.31 3.03 12.79
N HIS A 101 6.39 3.94 11.81
CA HIS A 101 6.97 5.26 12.05
C HIS A 101 6.12 6.14 12.95
N TRP A 102 4.79 5.98 12.90
CA TRP A 102 3.89 6.73 13.77
C TRP A 102 3.95 6.23 15.20
N ARG A 103 3.94 4.91 15.41
CA ARG A 103 4.13 4.28 16.73
C ARG A 103 5.44 4.71 17.37
N TRP A 104 6.53 4.59 16.62
CA TRP A 104 7.86 5.04 17.06
C TRP A 104 7.83 6.51 17.50
N LYS A 105 7.16 7.38 16.73
CA LYS A 105 7.07 8.81 17.05
C LYS A 105 6.27 9.07 18.34
N LEU A 106 5.17 8.35 18.55
CA LEU A 106 4.33 8.45 19.75
C LEU A 106 5.09 7.98 21.00
N GLU A 107 5.79 6.85 20.92
CA GLU A 107 6.64 6.33 22.00
C GLU A 107 7.70 7.37 22.42
N HIS A 108 8.37 7.99 21.45
CA HIS A 108 9.40 9.01 21.72
C HIS A 108 8.83 10.31 22.30
N ALA A 109 7.53 10.55 22.11
CA ALA A 109 6.82 11.67 22.74
C ALA A 109 6.28 11.32 24.13
N GLY A 110 6.48 10.09 24.61
CA GLY A 110 6.07 9.63 25.95
C GLY A 110 4.63 9.09 26.01
N PHE A 111 4.01 8.78 24.87
CA PHE A 111 2.71 8.12 24.84
C PHE A 111 2.87 6.59 24.97
N ASP A 112 1.98 5.97 25.76
CA ASP A 112 1.82 4.52 25.76
C ASP A 112 1.05 4.09 24.51
N VAL A 113 1.72 3.35 23.62
CA VAL A 113 1.14 2.83 22.38
C VAL A 113 0.67 1.38 22.50
N GLY A 114 0.92 0.71 23.63
CA GLY A 114 0.54 -0.67 23.94
C GLY A 114 0.97 -1.74 22.93
N ASP A 115 0.70 -3.01 23.24
CA ASP A 115 0.91 -4.15 22.32
C ASP A 115 -0.33 -4.50 21.49
N ALA A 116 -1.38 -3.70 21.60
CA ALA A 116 -2.61 -3.89 20.86
C ALA A 116 -2.39 -3.70 19.35
N ALA A 117 -3.32 -4.24 18.55
CA ALA A 117 -3.33 -4.10 17.10
C ALA A 117 -3.16 -2.61 16.73
N PRO A 118 -2.34 -2.24 15.72
CA PRO A 118 -2.07 -0.83 15.40
C PRO A 118 -3.33 0.03 15.20
N SER A 119 -4.43 -0.59 14.77
CA SER A 119 -5.72 0.07 14.64
C SER A 119 -6.29 0.64 15.94
N SER A 120 -5.92 0.10 17.11
CA SER A 120 -6.37 0.61 18.40
C SER A 120 -5.91 2.04 18.69
N LEU A 121 -4.87 2.51 18.02
CA LEU A 121 -4.32 3.85 18.19
C LEU A 121 -5.20 4.95 17.57
N TYR A 122 -6.02 4.61 16.58
CA TYR A 122 -6.92 5.55 15.91
C TYR A 122 -8.38 5.09 15.87
N ALA A 123 -8.69 3.91 16.41
CA ALA A 123 -10.06 3.45 16.55
C ALA A 123 -10.87 4.44 17.41
N HIS A 124 -12.12 4.69 17.01
CA HIS A 124 -13.02 5.49 17.81
C HIS A 124 -13.25 4.82 19.18
N VAL A 125 -13.36 5.63 20.23
CA VAL A 125 -13.68 5.14 21.57
C VAL A 125 -15.04 4.43 21.53
N GLY A 126 -15.07 3.16 21.95
CA GLY A 126 -16.27 2.32 21.93
C GLY A 126 -16.40 1.40 20.72
N THR A 127 -15.47 1.44 19.75
CA THR A 127 -15.43 0.47 18.65
C THR A 127 -14.73 -0.81 19.10
N SER A 128 -15.48 -1.86 19.43
CA SER A 128 -14.91 -3.20 19.63
C SER A 128 -14.98 -4.00 18.33
N GLY A 129 -13.82 -4.41 17.80
CA GLY A 129 -13.73 -5.61 16.96
C GLY A 129 -14.10 -5.51 15.48
N ALA A 130 -13.54 -4.54 14.75
CA ALA A 130 -13.39 -4.72 13.30
C ALA A 130 -11.92 -5.02 12.99
N ALA A 131 -11.55 -6.30 13.04
CA ALA A 131 -10.43 -6.75 12.24
C ALA A 131 -10.88 -6.58 10.78
N PHE A 132 -10.29 -5.64 10.06
CA PHE A 132 -10.44 -5.62 8.61
C PHE A 132 -9.80 -6.92 8.06
N PRO A 133 -10.50 -7.67 7.20
CA PRO A 133 -9.98 -8.92 6.64
C PRO A 133 -8.72 -8.70 5.80
#